data_AF-A0A934L764-F1
#
_entry.id   AF-A0A934L764-F1
#
_cell.length_a   1.000
_cell.length_b   1.000
_cell.length_c   1.000
_cell.angle_alpha   90.00
_cell.angle_beta   90.00
_cell.angle_gamma   90.00
#
_symmetry.space_group_name_H-M   'P 1'
#
loop_
_entity.id
_entity.type
_entity.pdbx_description
1 polymer ?
#
loop_
_entity_poly.entity_id
_entity_poly.type
_entity_poly.pdbx_seq_one_letter_code
_entity_poly.pdbx_strand_id
1 'polypeptide(L)'
;MTKPASRKPAVRKTAAARKPAPAKVVAKPEKKHKKEKKSDAKVKVVRDSFTMPQADYDLITVLKQKALKADLHVKKSELLRASLQALSKLPLAQLKRAITGLEKIKTGRPKKN
;
A
#
# COMPACT_ATOMS: atom_id res chain seq x y z
N MET A 1 63.25 -31.48 9.11
CA MET A 1 63.03 -31.40 7.65
C MET A 1 62.19 -30.13 7.38
N THR A 2 62.73 -28.91 7.26
CA THR A 2 63.26 -28.19 6.07
C THR A 2 62.36 -28.27 4.83
N LYS A 3 61.47 -27.28 4.56
CA LYS A 3 61.62 -26.05 3.70
C LYS A 3 61.01 -26.30 2.29
N PRO A 4 60.72 -25.33 1.36
CA PRO A 4 60.40 -23.87 1.32
C PRO A 4 58.99 -23.59 0.65
N ALA A 5 58.31 -22.41 0.65
CA ALA A 5 58.51 -21.02 0.19
C ALA A 5 57.98 -20.61 -1.23
N SER A 6 57.01 -19.66 -1.25
CA SER A 6 56.96 -18.41 -2.05
C SER A 6 56.34 -18.27 -3.47
N ARG A 7 55.71 -17.07 -3.67
CA ARG A 7 55.39 -16.26 -4.90
C ARG A 7 54.02 -16.48 -5.57
N LYS A 8 53.27 -15.50 -6.08
CA LYS A 8 53.31 -14.00 -6.22
C LYS A 8 51.88 -13.54 -6.64
N PRO A 9 51.49 -12.25 -6.48
CA PRO A 9 50.14 -11.74 -6.76
C PRO A 9 49.99 -11.19 -8.20
N ALA A 10 48.79 -11.30 -8.78
CA ALA A 10 48.44 -10.74 -10.08
C ALA A 10 47.39 -9.62 -9.98
N VAL A 11 47.76 -8.51 -10.62
CA VAL A 11 47.19 -7.18 -10.68
C VAL A 11 45.88 -7.11 -11.47
N ARG A 12 44.92 -6.30 -11.02
CA ARG A 12 44.13 -5.46 -11.93
C ARG A 12 43.72 -4.13 -11.29
N LYS A 13 44.57 -3.12 -11.54
CA LYS A 13 44.23 -1.68 -11.58
C LYS A 13 43.13 -1.51 -12.66
N THR A 14 42.15 -0.62 -12.56
CA THR A 14 42.29 0.83 -12.43
C THR A 14 41.02 1.47 -11.83
N ALA A 15 41.23 2.42 -10.92
CA ALA A 15 40.23 3.35 -10.44
C ALA A 15 40.67 4.79 -10.77
N ALA A 16 39.67 5.63 -11.06
CA ALA A 16 39.60 7.08 -10.89
C ALA A 16 40.52 8.01 -11.73
N ALA A 17 39.87 8.95 -12.43
CA ALA A 17 40.40 10.30 -12.65
C ALA A 17 39.25 11.32 -12.75
N ARG A 18 39.50 12.51 -12.20
CA ARG A 18 38.57 13.59 -11.83
C ARG A 18 38.32 14.60 -12.98
N LYS A 19 37.18 15.29 -12.87
CA LYS A 19 36.70 16.56 -13.51
C LYS A 19 37.79 17.65 -13.71
N PRO A 20 37.68 18.63 -14.66
CA PRO A 20 36.62 19.67 -14.67
C PRO A 20 36.21 20.29 -16.05
N ALA A 21 35.06 20.97 -16.10
CA ALA A 21 34.70 21.89 -17.20
C ALA A 21 33.92 23.11 -16.63
N PRO A 22 34.29 24.37 -16.97
CA PRO A 22 33.70 25.58 -16.37
C PRO A 22 32.71 26.36 -17.27
N ALA A 23 31.81 27.07 -16.57
CA ALA A 23 31.25 28.42 -16.79
C ALA A 23 30.24 28.76 -17.92
N LYS A 24 29.05 29.18 -17.44
CA LYS A 24 28.18 30.34 -17.79
C LYS A 24 27.69 30.56 -19.24
N VAL A 25 26.39 30.89 -19.38
CA VAL A 25 25.80 32.09 -20.06
C VAL A 25 24.25 31.90 -20.14
N VAL A 26 23.46 32.62 -19.32
CA VAL A 26 22.62 33.82 -19.63
C VAL A 26 21.13 33.50 -19.91
N ALA A 27 20.28 34.18 -19.12
CA ALA A 27 18.93 34.71 -19.30
C ALA A 27 17.84 33.97 -20.15
N LYS A 28 16.72 33.76 -19.44
CA LYS A 28 15.28 33.71 -19.81
C LYS A 28 14.91 34.05 -21.26
N PRO A 29 13.90 33.35 -21.83
CA PRO A 29 12.56 33.93 -21.75
C PRO A 29 11.44 32.93 -21.41
N GLU A 30 10.47 33.42 -20.62
CA GLU A 30 9.16 32.81 -20.41
C GLU A 30 8.45 32.55 -21.75
N LYS A 31 8.14 31.28 -22.02
CA LYS A 31 7.10 30.91 -23.00
C LYS A 31 6.13 29.90 -22.38
N LYS A 32 5.00 30.48 -21.96
CA LYS A 32 3.62 30.02 -22.22
C LYS A 32 3.33 28.54 -22.00
N HIS A 33 2.54 28.30 -20.95
CA HIS A 33 1.32 27.49 -20.98
C HIS A 33 1.42 26.21 -21.82
N LYS A 34 2.18 25.23 -21.32
CA LYS A 34 2.00 23.85 -21.75
C LYS A 34 0.99 23.20 -20.81
N LYS A 35 -0.28 23.42 -21.15
CA LYS A 35 -1.43 22.53 -20.95
C LYS A 35 -1.32 21.74 -19.65
N GLU A 36 -2.05 22.18 -18.63
CA GLU A 36 -2.44 21.33 -17.51
C GLU A 36 -2.95 20.01 -18.08
N LYS A 37 -2.06 19.02 -18.15
CA LYS A 37 -2.48 17.64 -18.04
C LYS A 37 -3.09 17.64 -16.66
N LYS A 38 -4.42 17.67 -16.59
CA LYS A 38 -5.15 17.11 -15.47
C LYS A 38 -4.60 15.70 -15.33
N SER A 39 -3.55 15.59 -14.53
CA SER A 39 -3.07 14.33 -14.05
C SER A 39 -4.23 13.86 -13.19
N ASP A 40 -5.04 12.97 -13.74
CA ASP A 40 -5.96 12.16 -12.97
C ASP A 40 -5.18 11.69 -11.75
N ALA A 41 -5.48 12.33 -10.61
CA ALA A 41 -4.74 12.10 -9.39
C ALA A 41 -5.00 10.65 -9.05
N LYS A 42 -4.00 9.78 -9.33
CA LYS A 42 -4.11 8.34 -9.13
C LYS A 42 -4.61 8.12 -7.70
N VAL A 43 -5.80 7.54 -7.57
CA VAL A 43 -6.41 7.26 -6.27
C VAL A 43 -5.45 6.37 -5.50
N LYS A 44 -4.97 6.84 -4.35
CA LYS A 44 -4.10 6.06 -3.48
C LYS A 44 -4.87 4.84 -2.98
N VAL A 45 -4.41 3.65 -3.35
CA VAL A 45 -5.01 2.38 -2.87
C VAL A 45 -4.28 1.96 -1.60
N VAL A 46 -4.99 1.94 -0.48
CA VAL A 46 -4.50 1.40 0.80
C VAL A 46 -5.03 -0.02 0.95
N ARG A 47 -4.14 -0.96 1.28
CA ARG A 47 -4.51 -2.34 1.62
C ARG A 47 -4.40 -2.49 3.13
N ASP A 48 -5.53 -2.73 3.78
CA ASP A 48 -5.60 -3.00 5.21
C ASP A 48 -6.08 -4.44 5.42
N SER A 49 -5.44 -5.14 6.36
CA SER A 49 -5.71 -6.54 6.68
C SER A 49 -6.32 -6.61 8.08
N PHE A 50 -7.57 -7.05 8.17
CA PHE A 50 -8.32 -7.10 9.43
C PHE A 50 -8.30 -8.50 10.05
N THR A 51 -8.17 -8.54 11.38
CA THR A 51 -8.47 -9.72 12.20
C THR A 51 -9.91 -9.62 12.70
N MET A 52 -10.70 -10.68 12.50
CA MET A 52 -12.11 -10.75 12.89
C MET A 52 -12.45 -12.14 13.43
N PRO A 53 -13.50 -12.31 14.26
CA PRO A 53 -13.97 -13.62 14.70
C PRO A 53 -14.45 -14.45 13.51
N GLN A 54 -14.46 -15.77 13.67
CA GLN A 54 -14.92 -16.68 12.62
C GLN A 54 -16.37 -16.39 12.21
N ALA A 55 -17.24 -16.15 13.18
CA ALA A 55 -18.66 -15.83 12.94
C ALA A 55 -18.84 -14.62 12.00
N ASP A 56 -18.10 -13.54 12.23
CA ASP A 56 -18.18 -12.35 11.38
C ASP A 56 -17.59 -12.61 9.99
N TYR A 57 -16.54 -13.43 9.90
CA TYR A 57 -15.94 -13.79 8.62
C TYR A 57 -16.93 -14.60 7.77
N ASP A 58 -17.68 -15.51 8.41
CA ASP A 58 -18.70 -16.31 7.75
C ASP A 58 -19.87 -15.44 7.28
N LEU A 59 -20.25 -14.39 8.03
CA LEU A 59 -21.26 -13.43 7.58
C LEU A 59 -20.91 -12.78 6.23
N ILE A 60 -19.62 -12.54 5.94
CA ILE A 60 -19.18 -12.04 4.63
C ILE A 60 -19.57 -13.01 3.52
N THR A 61 -19.42 -14.32 3.74
CA THR A 61 -19.78 -15.34 2.75
C THR A 61 -21.28 -15.39 2.52
N VAL A 62 -22.07 -15.32 3.59
CA VAL A 62 -23.54 -15.27 3.53
C VAL A 62 -24.01 -14.03 2.78
N LEU A 63 -23.43 -12.87 3.07
CA LEU A 63 -23.79 -11.61 2.39
C LEU A 63 -23.41 -11.64 0.90
N LYS A 64 -22.27 -12.24 0.54
CA LYS A 64 -21.91 -12.47 -0.86
C LYS A 64 -22.93 -13.38 -1.56
N GLN A 65 -23.35 -14.47 -0.92
CA GLN A 65 -24.38 -15.34 -1.49
C GLN A 65 -25.72 -14.61 -1.66
N LYS A 66 -26.12 -13.77 -0.70
CA LYS A 66 -27.33 -12.94 -0.83
C LYS A 66 -27.23 -11.97 -2.01
N ALA A 67 -26.07 -11.35 -2.21
CA ALA A 67 -25.84 -10.49 -3.37
C ALA A 67 -25.87 -11.28 -4.69
N LEU A 68 -25.28 -12.48 -4.73
CA LEU A 68 -25.32 -13.34 -5.93
C LEU A 68 -26.75 -13.76 -6.29
N LYS A 69 -27.61 -14.01 -5.30
CA LYS A 69 -29.05 -14.28 -5.53
C LYS A 69 -29.81 -13.09 -6.11
N ALA A 70 -29.26 -11.88 -5.98
CA ALA A 70 -29.77 -10.67 -6.60
C ALA A 70 -28.97 -10.29 -7.88
N ASP A 71 -28.26 -11.27 -8.47
CA ASP A 71 -27.41 -11.12 -9.66
C ASP A 71 -26.23 -10.15 -9.50
N LEU A 72 -25.84 -9.83 -8.27
CA LEU A 72 -24.72 -8.94 -7.96
C LEU A 72 -23.46 -9.74 -7.57
N HIS A 73 -22.49 -9.74 -8.47
CA HIS A 73 -21.16 -10.33 -8.24
C HIS A 73 -20.25 -9.36 -7.48
N VAL A 74 -20.18 -9.52 -6.16
CA VAL A 74 -19.40 -8.61 -5.29
C VAL A 74 -18.13 -9.24 -4.74
N LYS A 75 -17.04 -8.47 -4.76
CA LYS A 75 -15.79 -8.83 -4.09
C LYS A 75 -15.87 -8.54 -2.58
N LYS A 76 -15.03 -9.23 -1.79
CA LYS A 76 -14.95 -8.99 -0.33
C LYS A 76 -14.65 -7.51 -0.02
N SER A 77 -13.71 -6.89 -0.74
CA SER A 77 -13.35 -5.47 -0.55
C SER A 77 -14.44 -4.49 -0.99
N GLU A 78 -15.35 -4.88 -1.89
CA GLU A 78 -16.50 -4.05 -2.27
C GLU A 78 -17.57 -4.09 -1.20
N LEU A 79 -17.88 -5.29 -0.69
CA LEU A 79 -18.84 -5.45 0.40
C LEU A 79 -18.43 -4.67 1.66
N LEU A 80 -17.14 -4.72 2.03
CA LEU A 80 -16.61 -3.96 3.17
C LEU A 80 -16.66 -2.44 2.94
N ARG A 81 -16.46 -1.97 1.71
CA ARG A 81 -16.62 -0.54 1.40
C ARG A 81 -18.08 -0.12 1.46
N ALA A 82 -18.99 -0.96 0.95
CA ALA A 82 -20.43 -0.71 1.01
C ALA A 82 -20.96 -0.68 2.45
N SER A 83 -20.48 -1.58 3.32
CA SER A 83 -20.88 -1.57 4.74
C SER A 83 -20.43 -0.29 5.45
N LEU A 84 -19.21 0.20 5.19
CA LEU A 84 -18.75 1.49 5.74
C LEU A 84 -19.62 2.65 5.28
N GLN A 85 -19.99 2.70 3.99
CA GLN A 85 -20.89 3.72 3.45
C GLN A 85 -22.32 3.61 4.00
N ALA A 86 -22.78 2.41 4.31
CA ALA A 86 -24.07 2.20 4.96
C ALA A 86 -24.03 2.70 6.42
N LEU A 87 -22.98 2.32 7.17
CA LEU A 87 -22.77 2.75 8.55
C LEU A 87 -22.63 4.26 8.69
N SER A 88 -22.00 4.94 7.73
CA SER A 88 -21.87 6.41 7.74
C SER A 88 -23.19 7.16 7.58
N LYS A 89 -24.24 6.50 7.07
CA LYS A 89 -25.57 7.09 6.91
C LYS A 89 -26.47 6.89 8.13
N LEU A 90 -26.05 6.07 9.11
CA LEU A 90 -26.85 5.79 10.29
C LEU A 90 -26.83 6.96 11.29
N PRO A 91 -27.94 7.22 12.00
CA PRO A 91 -27.94 8.15 13.13
C PRO A 91 -26.99 7.72 14.24
N LEU A 92 -26.43 8.69 14.95
CA LEU A 92 -25.40 8.46 15.98
C LEU A 92 -25.83 7.48 17.08
N ALA A 93 -27.11 7.47 17.46
CA ALA A 93 -27.64 6.52 18.43
C ALA A 93 -27.60 5.06 17.92
N GLN A 94 -27.93 4.83 16.65
CA GLN A 94 -27.88 3.49 16.05
C GLN A 94 -26.44 3.04 15.83
N LEU A 95 -25.57 3.95 15.40
CA LEU A 95 -24.14 3.67 15.25
C LEU A 95 -23.51 3.25 16.59
N LYS A 96 -23.82 3.97 17.68
CA LYS A 96 -23.36 3.61 19.02
C LYS A 96 -23.78 2.19 19.39
N ARG A 97 -25.07 1.86 19.23
CA ARG A 97 -25.59 0.53 19.52
C ARG A 97 -24.89 -0.55 18.70
N ALA A 98 -24.69 -0.31 17.40
CA ALA A 98 -24.01 -1.23 16.51
C ALA A 98 -22.57 -1.50 16.95
N ILE A 99 -21.83 -0.48 17.37
CA ILE A 99 -20.43 -0.62 17.82
C ILE A 99 -20.36 -1.29 19.21
N THR A 100 -21.22 -0.91 20.15
CA THR A 100 -21.18 -1.46 21.52
C THR A 100 -21.63 -2.91 21.60
N GLY A 101 -22.41 -3.38 20.63
CA GLY A 101 -22.84 -4.77 20.54
C GLY A 101 -21.78 -5.74 19.99
N LEU A 102 -20.65 -5.23 19.48
CA LEU A 102 -19.59 -6.07 18.94
C LEU A 102 -18.75 -6.70 20.05
N GLU A 103 -18.43 -7.98 19.88
CA GLU A 103 -17.48 -8.66 20.75
C GLU A 103 -16.08 -8.06 20.57
N LYS A 104 -15.49 -7.61 21.68
CA LYS A 104 -14.13 -7.08 21.66
C LYS A 104 -13.15 -8.23 21.43
N ILE A 105 -12.53 -8.25 20.25
CA ILE A 105 -11.44 -9.18 19.96
C ILE A 105 -10.24 -8.79 20.82
N LYS A 106 -9.76 -9.72 21.65
CA LYS A 106 -8.47 -9.57 22.34
C LYS A 106 -7.35 -9.78 21.32
N THR A 107 -7.07 -8.77 20.49
CA THR A 107 -5.97 -8.85 19.53
C THR A 107 -4.64 -8.59 20.23
N GLY A 108 -3.78 -9.62 20.29
CA GLY A 108 -2.34 -9.40 20.38
C GLY A 108 -1.79 -8.93 19.04
N ARG A 109 -0.67 -8.17 19.04
CA ARG A 109 0.02 -7.76 17.81
C ARG A 109 0.38 -9.03 17.01
N PRO A 110 -0.07 -9.18 15.75
CA PRO A 110 0.40 -10.30 14.93
C PRO A 110 1.93 -10.23 14.86
N LYS A 111 2.60 -11.34 15.24
CA LYS A 111 4.05 -11.44 15.08
C LYS A 111 4.34 -11.28 13.59
N LYS A 112 5.08 -10.23 13.29
CA LYS A 112 5.43 -9.74 11.96
C LYS A 112 5.88 -10.90 11.07
N ASN A 113 5.20 -11.06 9.93
CA ASN A 113 5.81 -11.51 8.69
C ASN A 113 6.03 -10.28 7.82
#